data_AF-A0A0C2FK36-F1
#
_entry.id   AF-A0A0C2FK36-F1
#
_cell.length_a   1.000
_cell.length_b   1.000
_cell.length_c   1.000
_cell.angle_alpha   90.00
_cell.angle_beta   90.00
_cell.angle_gamma   90.00
#
_symmetry.space_group_name_H-M   'P 1'
#
loop_
_entity.id
_entity.type
_entity.pdbx_description
1 polymer ?
#
loop_
_entity_poly.entity_id
_entity_poly.type
_entity_poly.pdbx_seq_one_letter_code
_entity_poly.pdbx_strand_id
1 'polypeptide(L)'
;MVEKTLPQGVEIHPTAIVCREATLEGCVSIGAGTVVHPFAIIRATNGPIIIGENNIIEDRSLIENILEEGDKVMEIGNQNIIEVGASEFS
;
A
#
# COMPACT_ATOMS: atom_id res chain seq x y z
N MET A 1 7.92 -4.62 -21.51
CA MET A 1 7.85 -5.09 -20.12
C MET A 1 8.51 -3.99 -19.31
N VAL A 2 7.73 -3.19 -18.57
CA VAL A 2 8.30 -2.16 -17.70
C VAL A 2 8.76 -2.90 -16.46
N GLU A 3 10.07 -2.87 -16.17
CA GLU A 3 10.58 -3.33 -14.88
C GLU A 3 9.91 -2.49 -13.80
N LYS A 4 9.01 -3.12 -13.02
CA LYS A 4 8.36 -2.46 -11.89
C LYS A 4 9.46 -2.31 -10.84
N THR A 5 10.04 -1.11 -10.74
CA THR A 5 11.09 -0.83 -9.76
C THR A 5 10.53 -1.06 -8.37
N LEU A 6 11.21 -1.87 -7.57
CA LEU A 6 10.80 -2.11 -6.19
C LEU A 6 10.99 -0.81 -5.38
N PRO A 7 10.02 -0.43 -4.54
CA PRO A 7 10.18 0.74 -3.68
C PRO A 7 11.36 0.53 -2.73
N GLN A 8 12.16 1.60 -2.53
CA GLN A 8 13.26 1.60 -1.57
C GLN A 8 12.89 2.30 -0.24
N GLY A 9 11.62 2.68 -0.11
CA GLY A 9 11.04 3.38 1.04
C GLY A 9 9.58 3.68 0.77
N VAL A 10 9.06 4.76 1.35
CA VAL A 10 7.69 5.21 1.09
C VAL A 10 7.67 6.14 -0.12
N GLU A 11 7.04 5.70 -1.20
CA GLU A 11 6.87 6.42 -2.45
C GLU A 11 5.39 6.71 -2.69
N ILE A 12 5.03 7.99 -2.76
CA ILE A 12 3.63 8.43 -2.94
C ILE A 12 3.54 9.22 -4.24
N HIS A 13 2.70 8.77 -5.17
CA HIS A 13 2.46 9.51 -6.39
C HIS A 13 1.90 10.91 -6.08
N PRO A 14 2.30 11.99 -6.80
CA PRO A 14 1.87 13.36 -6.48
C PRO A 14 0.34 13.61 -6.48
N THR A 15 -0.42 12.75 -7.16
CA THR A 15 -1.89 12.83 -7.24
C THR A 15 -2.60 11.91 -6.25
N ALA A 16 -1.87 11.07 -5.52
CA ALA A 16 -2.43 10.28 -4.44
C ALA A 16 -2.72 11.17 -3.23
N ILE A 17 -3.77 10.84 -2.48
CA ILE A 17 -4.14 11.54 -1.25
C ILE A 17 -3.89 10.58 -0.10
N VAL A 18 -2.94 10.92 0.76
CA VAL A 18 -2.63 10.13 1.96
C VAL A 18 -2.94 10.97 3.18
N CYS A 19 -3.84 10.48 4.03
CA CYS A 19 -4.20 11.14 5.27
C CYS A 19 -3.01 11.16 6.25
N ARG A 20 -2.87 12.25 7.02
CA ARG A 20 -1.73 12.41 7.94
C ARG A 20 -1.72 11.35 9.04
N GLU A 21 -2.90 10.88 9.42
CA GLU A 21 -3.15 9.87 10.44
C GLU A 21 -2.90 8.44 9.93
N ALA A 22 -2.67 8.25 8.63
CA ALA A 22 -2.29 6.95 8.10
C ALA A 22 -0.83 6.61 8.42
N THR A 23 -0.56 5.33 8.60
CA THR A 23 0.79 4.81 8.87
C THR A 23 1.30 4.06 7.65
N LEU A 24 2.42 4.50 7.10
CA LEU A 24 3.14 3.84 6.01
C LEU A 24 4.55 3.49 6.51
N GLU A 25 4.87 2.20 6.55
CA GLU A 25 6.15 1.70 7.07
C GLU A 25 6.81 0.74 6.06
N GLY A 26 8.14 0.88 5.89
CA GLY A 26 8.93 0.03 5.00
C GLY A 26 8.89 0.47 3.53
N CYS A 27 9.03 -0.51 2.63
CA CYS A 27 9.04 -0.32 1.18
C CYS A 27 7.60 -0.34 0.63
N VAL A 28 6.98 0.83 0.50
CA VAL A 28 5.58 0.99 0.08
C VAL A 28 5.50 1.96 -1.09
N SER A 29 4.82 1.55 -2.18
CA SER A 29 4.52 2.42 -3.32
C SER A 29 3.02 2.64 -3.45
N ILE A 30 2.60 3.90 -3.60
CA ILE A 30 1.19 4.30 -3.78
C ILE A 30 1.00 4.92 -5.17
N GLY A 31 0.18 4.27 -6.00
CA GLY A 31 -0.14 4.69 -7.35
C GLY A 31 -1.01 5.95 -7.43
N ALA A 32 -1.10 6.52 -8.64
CA ALA A 32 -1.84 7.75 -8.92
C ALA A 32 -3.32 7.66 -8.55
N GLY A 33 -3.88 8.75 -8.01
CA GLY A 33 -5.32 8.84 -7.70
C GLY A 33 -5.80 7.95 -6.55
N THR A 34 -4.90 7.19 -5.91
CA THR A 34 -5.23 6.38 -4.74
C THR A 34 -5.47 7.27 -3.52
N VAL A 35 -6.49 6.94 -2.73
CA VAL A 35 -6.87 7.66 -1.50
C VAL A 35 -6.66 6.74 -0.31
N VAL A 36 -5.86 7.18 0.67
CA VAL A 36 -5.63 6.50 1.93
C VAL A 36 -6.27 7.30 3.06
N HIS A 37 -7.28 6.71 3.68
CA HIS A 37 -8.08 7.32 4.75
C HIS A 37 -7.35 7.36 6.11
N PRO A 38 -7.88 8.11 7.09
CA PRO A 38 -7.33 8.16 8.44
C PRO A 38 -7.14 6.77 9.07
N PHE A 39 -6.04 6.61 9.82
CA PHE A 39 -5.73 5.40 10.60
C PHE A 39 -5.56 4.10 9.80
N ALA A 40 -5.53 4.15 8.47
CA ALA A 40 -5.09 3.02 7.67
C ALA A 40 -3.61 2.71 7.98
N ILE A 41 -3.28 1.43 8.09
CA ILE A 41 -1.93 0.95 8.40
C ILE A 41 -1.45 0.11 7.22
N ILE A 42 -0.37 0.53 6.57
CA ILE A 42 0.27 -0.19 5.48
C ILE A 42 1.72 -0.47 5.87
N ARG A 43 2.04 -1.74 6.07
CA ARG A 43 3.32 -2.20 6.62
C ARG A 43 3.99 -3.22 5.71
N ALA A 44 5.07 -2.78 5.08
CA ALA A 44 5.98 -3.66 4.35
C ALA A 44 6.99 -4.28 5.33
N THR A 45 6.51 -5.18 6.20
CA THR A 45 7.31 -5.77 7.31
C THR A 45 8.41 -6.68 6.79
N ASN A 46 8.06 -7.65 5.93
CA ASN A 46 9.02 -8.62 5.40
C ASN A 46 9.26 -8.47 3.89
N GLY A 47 8.37 -7.80 3.16
CA GLY A 47 8.55 -7.57 1.72
C GLY A 47 7.85 -6.29 1.25
N PRO A 48 8.17 -5.81 0.04
CA PRO A 48 7.61 -4.57 -0.49
C PRO A 48 6.11 -4.69 -0.78
N ILE A 49 5.40 -3.57 -0.66
CA ILE A 49 3.97 -3.43 -1.02
C ILE A 49 3.85 -2.43 -2.17
N ILE A 50 3.20 -2.84 -3.26
CA ILE A 50 2.91 -1.97 -4.40
C ILE A 50 1.40 -1.85 -4.55
N ILE A 51 0.88 -0.65 -4.28
CA ILE A 51 -0.52 -0.30 -4.48
C ILE A 51 -0.66 0.42 -5.82
N GLY A 52 -1.51 -0.13 -6.69
CA GLY A 52 -1.80 0.44 -7.99
C GLY A 52 -2.60 1.76 -7.93
N GLU A 53 -3.20 2.10 -9.07
CA GLU A 53 -3.87 3.37 -9.28
C GLU A 53 -5.35 3.33 -8.88
N ASN A 54 -5.87 4.50 -8.49
CA ASN A 54 -7.29 4.74 -8.22
C ASN A 54 -7.89 3.78 -7.19
N ASN A 55 -7.11 3.36 -6.19
CA ASN A 55 -7.62 2.56 -5.08
C ASN A 55 -8.20 3.46 -3.97
N ILE A 56 -9.13 2.94 -3.19
CA ILE A 56 -9.63 3.56 -1.96
C ILE A 56 -9.28 2.64 -0.81
N ILE A 57 -8.44 3.11 0.10
CA ILE A 57 -8.05 2.41 1.33
C ILE A 57 -8.78 3.10 2.47
N GLU A 58 -9.85 2.49 2.99
CA GLU A 58 -10.75 3.12 3.96
C GLU A 58 -10.21 3.08 5.41
N ASP A 59 -10.90 3.82 6.30
CA ASP A 59 -10.47 4.04 7.69
C ASP A 59 -10.13 2.72 8.41
N ARG A 60 -9.01 2.73 9.13
CA ARG A 60 -8.55 1.61 9.99
C ARG A 60 -8.30 0.28 9.26
N SER A 61 -8.15 0.27 7.94
CA SER A 61 -7.71 -0.92 7.22
C SER A 61 -6.27 -1.29 7.59
N LEU A 62 -5.94 -2.58 7.61
CA LEU A 62 -4.59 -3.09 7.80
C LEU A 62 -4.13 -3.83 6.54
N ILE A 63 -3.01 -3.41 5.98
CA ILE A 63 -2.34 -4.08 4.86
C ILE A 63 -0.92 -4.38 5.32
N GLU A 64 -0.57 -5.66 5.41
CA GLU A 64 0.75 -6.06 5.89
C GLU A 64 1.35 -7.20 5.07
N ASN A 65 2.58 -6.99 4.60
CA ASN A 65 3.34 -8.05 3.94
C ASN A 65 4.22 -8.77 4.97
N ILE A 66 3.74 -9.93 5.45
CA ILE A 66 4.37 -10.73 6.51
C ILE A 66 5.10 -11.98 6.01
N LEU A 67 5.12 -12.26 4.71
CA LEU A 67 5.78 -13.46 4.20
C LEU A 67 7.28 -13.41 4.41
N GLU A 68 7.83 -14.47 5.03
CA GLU A 68 9.25 -14.61 5.34
C GLU A 68 10.14 -14.75 4.09
N GLU A 69 9.54 -14.97 2.92
CA GLU A 69 10.23 -14.86 1.63
C GLU A 69 10.39 -13.38 1.29
N GLY A 70 11.40 -12.73 1.87
CA GLY A 70 11.53 -11.26 1.91
C GLY A 70 11.62 -10.51 0.57
N ASP A 71 11.61 -11.24 -0.54
CA ASP A 71 11.53 -10.70 -1.90
C ASP A 71 10.12 -10.75 -2.49
N LYS A 72 9.15 -11.38 -1.82
CA LYS A 72 7.79 -11.52 -2.34
C LYS A 72 7.04 -10.20 -2.22
N VAL A 73 6.81 -9.59 -3.37
CA VAL A 73 6.07 -8.35 -3.51
C VAL A 73 4.58 -8.62 -3.28
N MET A 74 3.97 -7.86 -2.37
CA MET A 74 2.51 -7.79 -2.27
C MET A 74 2.01 -6.74 -3.25
N GLU A 75 1.24 -7.17 -4.25
CA GLU A 75 0.68 -6.29 -5.27
C GLU A 75 -0.82 -6.11 -5.10
N ILE A 76 -1.25 -4.88 -4.84
CA ILE A 76 -2.65 -4.47 -4.93
C ILE A 76 -2.84 -3.82 -6.31
N GLY A 77 -3.80 -4.32 -7.07
CA GLY A 77 -4.09 -3.86 -8.43
C GLY A 77 -4.66 -2.44 -8.48
N ASN A 78 -5.42 -2.14 -9.53
CA ASN A 78 -6.04 -0.83 -9.72
C ASN A 78 -7.53 -0.88 -9.38
N GLN A 79 -8.12 0.27 -9.03
CA GLN A 79 -9.57 0.44 -8.87
C GLN A 79 -10.23 -0.48 -7.83
N ASN A 80 -9.51 -0.79 -6.75
CA ASN A 80 -10.05 -1.56 -5.62
C ASN A 80 -10.55 -0.64 -4.50
N ILE A 81 -11.46 -1.17 -3.70
CA ILE A 81 -11.90 -0.57 -2.44
C ILE A 81 -11.53 -1.56 -1.34
N ILE A 82 -10.65 -1.14 -0.42
CA ILE A 82 -10.36 -1.86 0.80
C ILE A 82 -11.25 -1.25 1.88
N GLU A 83 -12.29 -1.98 2.26
CA GLU A 83 -13.34 -1.50 3.15
C GLU A 83 -12.83 -1.24 4.58
N VAL A 84 -13.56 -0.40 5.32
CA VAL A 84 -13.27 -0.06 6.72
C VAL A 84 -12.98 -1.32 7.56
N GLY A 85 -11.81 -1.32 8.20
CA GLY A 85 -11.41 -2.41 9.10
C GLY A 85 -11.04 -3.73 8.41
N ALA A 86 -10.94 -3.76 7.08
CA ALA A 86 -10.43 -4.92 6.37
C ALA A 86 -8.95 -5.17 6.73
N SER A 87 -8.58 -6.44 6.75
CA SER A 87 -7.22 -6.90 7.03
C SER A 87 -6.72 -7.77 5.89
N GLU A 88 -5.79 -7.24 5.12
CA GLU A 88 -5.15 -7.91 3.99
C GLU A 88 -3.72 -8.29 4.36
N PHE A 89 -3.40 -9.57 4.19
CA PHE A 89 -2.09 -10.13 4.47
C PHE A 89 -1.61 -10.88 3.23
N SER A 90 -0.38 -10.63 2.80
CA SER A 90 0.28 -11.52 1.86
C SER A 90 0.90 -12.70 2.58
#